data_AF-A0A839GBZ2-F1
#
_entry.id   AF-A0A839GBZ2-F1
#
_cell.length_a   1.000
_cell.length_b   1.000
_cell.length_c   1.000
_cell.angle_alpha   90.00
_cell.angle_beta   90.00
_cell.angle_gamma   90.00
#
_symmetry.space_group_name_H-M   'P 1'
#
loop_
_entity.id
_entity.type
_entity.pdbx_description
1 polymer ?
#
loop_
_entity_poly.entity_id
_entity_poly.type
_entity_poly.pdbx_seq_one_letter_code
_entity_poly.pdbx_strand_id
1 'polypeptide(L)'
;MRKEKALFVILLLWLLIGLIFGLDYTTYSSSRGIDAVKYGINTNSLVFRYQLLFFLESAILIFIAFRSDNRNFQKVFVIIELVIWLIRLLLIKDGYMVGYGGAPDEGVVIYDFISLVLRFLLLRSYFTSYNKAVSLIAVFVAASLFIYLKIYIFSEPIYYLSS
;
A
#
# COMPACT_ATOMS: atom_id res chain seq x y z
N MET A 1 -21.70 -6.42 -9.49
CA MET A 1 -22.02 -6.33 -8.05
C MET A 1 -21.42 -7.41 -7.16
N ARG A 2 -21.80 -8.71 -7.21
CA ARG A 2 -21.27 -9.71 -6.25
C ARG A 2 -19.74 -9.83 -6.27
N LYS A 3 -19.11 -9.78 -7.45
CA LYS A 3 -17.65 -9.87 -7.61
C LYS A 3 -16.90 -8.66 -7.05
N GLU A 4 -17.41 -7.45 -7.25
CA GLU A 4 -16.82 -6.22 -6.68
C GLU A 4 -16.86 -6.25 -5.14
N LYS A 5 -18.01 -6.65 -4.57
CA LYS A 5 -18.16 -6.78 -3.12
C LYS A 5 -17.17 -7.77 -2.51
N ALA A 6 -16.90 -8.89 -3.19
CA ALA A 6 -15.87 -9.82 -2.75
C ALA A 6 -14.47 -9.20 -2.78
N LEU A 7 -14.12 -8.45 -3.83
CA LEU A 7 -12.83 -7.75 -3.92
C LEU A 7 -12.65 -6.70 -2.82
N PHE A 8 -13.71 -5.94 -2.50
CA PHE A 8 -13.70 -5.00 -1.37
C PHE A 8 -13.38 -5.70 -0.05
N VAL A 9 -14.05 -6.82 0.25
CA VAL A 9 -13.84 -7.58 1.48
C VAL A 9 -12.43 -8.18 1.52
N ILE A 10 -11.97 -8.77 0.41
CA ILE A 10 -10.60 -9.33 0.32
C ILE A 10 -9.57 -8.23 0.56
N LEU A 11 -9.74 -7.04 -0.03
CA LEU A 11 -8.83 -5.91 0.16
C LEU A 11 -8.81 -5.44 1.62
N LEU A 12 -9.98 -5.32 2.28
CA LEU A 12 -10.04 -4.95 3.71
C LEU A 12 -9.36 -5.98 4.60
N LEU A 13 -9.58 -7.27 4.36
CA LEU A 13 -8.91 -8.34 5.10
C LEU A 13 -7.40 -8.33 4.86
N TRP A 14 -6.97 -8.06 3.63
CA TRP A 14 -5.56 -7.93 3.30
C TRP A 14 -4.91 -6.76 4.03
N LEU A 15 -5.56 -5.61 4.10
CA LEU A 15 -5.07 -4.45 4.88
C LEU A 15 -4.99 -4.77 6.37
N LEU A 16 -5.93 -5.55 6.90
CA LEU A 16 -5.90 -5.98 8.30
C LEU A 16 -4.74 -6.94 8.56
N ILE A 17 -4.43 -7.86 7.65
CA ILE A 17 -3.23 -8.70 7.70
C ILE A 17 -1.99 -7.80 7.74
N GLY A 18 -1.91 -6.81 6.84
CA GLY A 18 -0.83 -5.84 6.83
C GLY A 18 -0.63 -5.11 8.16
N LEU A 19 -1.71 -4.71 8.81
CA LEU A 19 -1.67 -4.07 10.14
C LEU A 19 -1.22 -5.05 11.25
N ILE A 20 -1.77 -6.26 11.28
CA ILE A 20 -1.48 -7.26 12.34
C ILE A 20 -0.02 -7.70 12.28
N PHE A 21 0.49 -7.97 11.08
CA PHE A 21 1.88 -8.38 10.86
C PHE A 21 2.83 -7.20 10.74
N GLY A 22 2.33 -5.97 10.81
CA GLY A 22 3.11 -4.76 10.67
C GLY A 22 3.86 -4.70 9.35
N LEU A 23 3.27 -5.15 8.23
CA LEU A 23 3.86 -5.15 6.88
C LEU A 23 3.66 -3.81 6.15
N ASP A 24 2.87 -2.91 6.73
CA ASP A 24 2.63 -1.56 6.20
C ASP A 24 3.39 -0.48 6.98
N TYR A 25 4.61 -0.81 7.39
CA TYR A 25 5.41 -0.01 8.30
C TYR A 25 6.35 0.98 7.59
N THR A 26 6.57 2.10 8.26
CA THR A 26 7.72 2.98 8.08
C THR A 26 8.70 2.72 9.22
N THR A 27 9.76 1.97 8.95
CA THR A 27 10.89 1.87 9.88
C THR A 27 11.73 3.15 9.84
N TYR A 28 11.60 3.98 10.86
CA TYR A 28 12.54 5.07 11.17
C TYR A 28 14.02 4.63 11.33
N SER A 29 14.38 3.37 11.07
CA SER A 29 15.73 2.81 11.18
C SER A 29 16.28 2.50 9.79
N SER A 30 17.24 3.29 9.33
CA SER A 30 18.62 2.79 9.42
C SER A 30 19.62 3.82 9.94
N SER A 31 19.27 5.10 10.06
CA SER A 31 20.16 6.11 10.66
C SER A 31 19.56 6.90 11.83
N ARG A 32 18.25 7.23 11.80
CA ARG A 32 17.60 8.00 12.89
C ARG A 32 16.97 7.16 13.99
N GLY A 33 16.74 5.87 13.76
CA GLY A 33 16.25 4.93 14.78
C GLY A 33 17.24 4.74 15.93
N ILE A 34 18.55 4.83 15.63
CA ILE A 34 19.62 4.83 16.63
C ILE A 34 19.53 6.10 17.50
N ASP A 35 19.24 7.25 16.91
CA ASP A 35 19.04 8.50 17.65
C ASP A 35 17.73 8.49 18.46
N ALA A 36 16.62 7.98 17.93
CA ALA A 36 15.36 7.92 18.67
C ALA A 36 15.44 7.04 19.94
N VAL A 37 16.17 5.92 19.87
CA VAL A 37 16.48 5.08 21.04
C VAL A 37 17.44 5.80 21.99
N LYS A 38 18.44 6.52 21.48
CA LYS A 38 19.37 7.36 22.26
C LYS A 38 18.67 8.50 23.01
N TYR A 39 17.55 9.01 22.51
CA TYR A 39 16.72 10.03 23.14
C TYR A 39 15.53 9.47 23.96
N GLY A 40 15.45 8.15 24.16
CA GLY A 40 14.41 7.52 25.00
C GLY A 40 13.00 7.55 24.39
N ILE A 41 12.87 7.77 23.08
CA ILE A 41 11.59 7.75 22.38
C ILE A 41 11.19 6.29 22.13
N ASN A 42 10.02 5.87 22.62
CA ASN A 42 9.47 4.55 22.34
C ASN A 42 9.02 4.46 20.87
N THR A 43 9.95 4.11 19.99
CA THR A 43 9.80 4.00 18.54
C THR A 43 8.67 3.05 18.12
N ASN A 44 8.44 1.98 18.90
CA ASN A 44 7.37 1.01 18.63
C ASN A 44 5.98 1.65 18.68
N SER A 45 5.76 2.62 19.58
CA SER A 45 4.46 3.28 19.73
C SER A 45 4.14 4.26 18.59
N LEU A 46 5.16 4.90 18.00
CA LEU A 46 4.99 5.82 16.89
C LEU A 46 4.78 5.07 15.58
N VAL A 47 5.57 4.03 15.32
CA VAL A 47 5.44 3.19 14.12
C VAL A 47 4.04 2.58 14.04
N PHE A 48 3.54 2.03 15.15
CA PHE A 48 2.17 1.48 15.19
C PHE A 48 1.09 2.54 14.93
N ARG A 49 1.25 3.78 15.43
CA ARG A 49 0.29 4.86 15.18
C ARG A 49 0.21 5.21 13.70
N TYR A 50 1.33 5.29 12.99
CA TYR A 50 1.33 5.55 11.55
C TYR A 50 0.67 4.41 10.76
N GLN A 51 1.00 3.16 11.07
CA GLN A 51 0.37 2.00 10.45
C GLN A 51 -1.16 2.01 10.67
N LEU A 52 -1.60 2.28 11.89
CA LEU A 52 -3.01 2.36 12.22
C LEU A 52 -3.72 3.48 11.46
N LEU A 53 -3.11 4.67 11.39
CA LEU A 53 -3.65 5.79 10.61
C LEU A 53 -3.78 5.45 9.13
N PHE A 54 -2.76 4.82 8.54
CA PHE A 54 -2.79 4.43 7.13
C PHE A 54 -3.83 3.35 6.84
N PHE A 55 -3.94 2.37 7.73
CA PHE A 55 -4.99 1.37 7.70
C PHE A 55 -6.36 2.01 7.75
N LEU A 56 -6.62 2.88 8.74
CA LEU A 56 -7.92 3.53 8.93
C LEU A 56 -8.31 4.39 7.74
N GLU A 57 -7.37 5.17 7.20
CA GLU A 57 -7.57 5.98 6.01
C GLU A 57 -8.04 5.14 4.81
N SER A 58 -7.29 4.08 4.48
CA SER A 58 -7.65 3.19 3.38
C SER A 58 -8.96 2.43 3.68
N ALA A 59 -9.14 1.92 4.90
CA ALA A 59 -10.33 1.18 5.28
C ALA A 59 -11.61 2.04 5.20
N ILE A 60 -11.55 3.31 5.62
CA ILE A 60 -12.68 4.24 5.54
C ILE A 60 -13.03 4.53 4.08
N LEU A 61 -12.06 4.84 3.22
CA LEU A 61 -12.32 5.12 1.80
C LEU A 61 -12.92 3.90 1.09
N ILE A 62 -12.36 2.71 1.34
CA ILE A 62 -12.84 1.44 0.79
C ILE A 62 -14.24 1.10 1.32
N PHE A 63 -14.51 1.35 2.61
CA PHE A 63 -15.82 1.11 3.21
C PHE A 63 -16.90 2.06 2.65
N ILE A 64 -16.59 3.34 2.48
CA ILE A 64 -17.47 4.33 1.86
C ILE A 64 -17.78 3.92 0.41
N ALA A 65 -16.76 3.53 -0.36
CA ALA A 65 -16.93 3.02 -1.71
C ALA A 65 -17.81 1.76 -1.73
N PHE A 66 -17.58 0.81 -0.82
CA PHE A 66 -18.34 -0.43 -0.71
C PHE A 66 -19.83 -0.18 -0.39
N ARG A 67 -20.15 0.85 0.40
CA ARG A 67 -21.52 1.17 0.81
C ARG A 67 -22.30 2.04 -0.17
N SER A 68 -21.65 2.73 -1.08
CA SER A 68 -22.34 3.55 -2.07
C SER A 68 -23.03 2.68 -3.12
N ASP A 69 -24.26 3.02 -3.50
CA ASP A 69 -24.95 2.37 -4.63
C ASP A 69 -24.55 2.99 -5.98
N ASN A 70 -23.93 4.17 -5.98
CA ASN A 70 -23.53 4.88 -7.19
C ASN A 70 -22.15 4.40 -7.68
N ARG A 71 -22.13 3.64 -8.77
CA ARG A 71 -20.89 3.08 -9.36
C ARG A 71 -19.82 4.11 -9.68
N ASN A 72 -20.19 5.32 -10.11
CA ASN A 72 -19.22 6.39 -10.38
C ASN A 72 -18.61 6.90 -9.08
N PHE A 73 -19.41 7.02 -8.03
CA PHE A 73 -18.94 7.40 -6.70
C PHE A 73 -17.98 6.34 -6.14
N GLN A 74 -18.30 5.05 -6.26
CA GLN A 74 -17.39 3.96 -5.87
C GLN A 74 -16.05 4.08 -6.59
N LYS A 75 -16.09 4.25 -7.93
CA LYS A 75 -14.90 4.40 -8.75
C LYS A 75 -14.02 5.57 -8.30
N VAL A 76 -14.63 6.72 -8.00
CA VAL A 76 -13.90 7.91 -7.51
C VAL A 76 -13.18 7.62 -6.21
N PHE A 77 -13.86 7.01 -5.22
CA PHE A 77 -13.23 6.67 -3.94
C PHE A 77 -12.11 5.63 -4.06
N VAL A 78 -12.28 4.62 -4.93
CA VAL A 78 -11.22 3.65 -5.22
C VAL A 78 -10.01 4.30 -5.88
N ILE A 79 -10.22 5.26 -6.80
CA ILE A 79 -9.13 6.01 -7.41
C ILE A 79 -8.41 6.88 -6.37
N ILE A 80 -9.16 7.61 -5.53
CA ILE A 80 -8.59 8.44 -4.47
C ILE A 80 -7.76 7.56 -3.52
N GLU A 81 -8.31 6.44 -3.06
CA GLU A 81 -7.59 5.52 -2.18
C GLU A 81 -6.31 4.97 -2.81
N LEU A 82 -6.38 4.53 -4.08
CA LEU A 82 -5.23 4.04 -4.81
C LEU A 82 -4.15 5.12 -4.97
N VAL A 83 -4.53 6.35 -5.31
CA VAL A 83 -3.57 7.47 -5.46
C VAL A 83 -2.87 7.76 -4.14
N ILE A 84 -3.63 7.86 -3.05
CA ILE A 84 -3.07 8.08 -1.71
C ILE A 84 -2.17 6.89 -1.31
N TRP A 85 -2.59 5.66 -1.59
CA TRP A 85 -1.78 4.48 -1.29
C TRP A 85 -0.49 4.45 -2.13
N LEU A 86 -0.52 4.82 -3.41
CA LEU A 86 0.67 4.93 -4.26
C LEU A 86 1.63 6.03 -3.80
N ILE A 87 1.10 7.19 -3.39
CA ILE A 87 1.91 8.26 -2.80
C ILE A 87 2.60 7.74 -1.53
N ARG A 88 1.86 7.01 -0.68
CA ARG A 88 2.41 6.39 0.53
C ARG A 88 3.50 5.38 0.18
N LEU A 89 3.23 4.44 -0.72
CA LEU A 89 4.19 3.45 -1.17
C LEU A 89 5.49 4.10 -1.65
N LEU A 90 5.40 5.05 -2.58
CA LEU A 90 6.57 5.62 -3.24
C LEU A 90 7.32 6.59 -2.33
N LEU A 91 6.62 7.51 -1.66
CA LEU A 91 7.28 8.66 -1.01
C LEU A 91 7.47 8.50 0.50
N ILE A 92 6.57 7.78 1.17
CA ILE A 92 6.48 7.77 2.64
C ILE A 92 7.00 6.45 3.21
N LYS A 93 6.58 5.32 2.66
CA LYS A 93 6.96 3.99 3.12
C LYS A 93 8.48 3.85 3.00
N ASP A 94 9.12 3.37 4.07
CA ASP A 94 10.55 3.14 4.05
C ASP A 94 10.91 2.17 2.92
N GLY A 95 12.16 2.28 2.49
CA GLY A 95 12.72 1.39 1.49
C GLY A 95 12.49 -0.07 1.81
N TYR A 96 12.40 -0.90 0.77
CA TYR A 96 12.50 -2.34 0.98
C TYR A 96 13.87 -2.75 1.53
N MET A 97 14.88 -1.88 1.46
CA MET A 97 16.27 -2.09 1.89
C MET A 97 16.48 -2.24 3.41
N VAL A 98 15.55 -2.89 4.11
CA VAL A 98 15.60 -3.22 5.55
C VAL A 98 16.13 -4.63 5.82
N GLY A 99 16.39 -5.43 4.78
CA GLY A 99 16.99 -6.77 4.88
C GLY A 99 18.53 -6.76 5.03
N TYR A 100 19.11 -7.95 5.22
CA TYR A 100 20.56 -8.12 5.40
C TYR A 100 21.33 -7.60 4.17
N GLY A 101 22.27 -6.67 4.38
CA GLY A 101 23.04 -6.04 3.30
C GLY A 101 22.28 -5.02 2.45
N GLY A 102 21.14 -4.50 2.93
CA GLY A 102 20.31 -3.55 2.19
C GLY A 102 19.38 -4.22 1.16
N ALA A 103 19.18 -5.53 1.25
CA ALA A 103 18.26 -6.25 0.38
C ALA A 103 16.78 -5.97 0.73
N PRO A 104 15.86 -6.05 -0.27
CA PRO A 104 14.42 -6.01 -0.06
C PRO A 104 13.91 -7.03 0.98
N ASP A 105 13.06 -6.63 1.93
CA ASP A 105 12.26 -7.59 2.71
C ASP A 105 11.19 -8.24 1.81
N GLU A 106 11.34 -9.53 1.57
CA GLU A 106 10.47 -10.30 0.67
C GLU A 106 9.01 -10.30 1.14
N GLY A 107 8.76 -10.35 2.44
CA GLY A 107 7.41 -10.34 3.01
C GLY A 107 6.68 -9.03 2.73
N VAL A 108 7.37 -7.90 2.87
CA VAL A 108 6.82 -6.57 2.57
C VAL A 108 6.59 -6.40 1.07
N VAL A 109 7.53 -6.84 0.23
CA VAL A 109 7.40 -6.77 -1.23
C VAL A 109 6.20 -7.58 -1.72
N ILE A 110 6.03 -8.82 -1.22
CA ILE A 110 4.89 -9.68 -1.57
C ILE A 110 3.59 -9.03 -1.10
N TYR A 111 3.57 -8.49 0.12
CA TYR A 111 2.40 -7.80 0.66
C TYR A 111 1.98 -6.64 -0.25
N ASP A 112 2.90 -5.73 -0.59
CA ASP A 112 2.63 -4.57 -1.43
C ASP A 112 2.21 -4.96 -2.85
N PHE A 113 2.84 -5.99 -3.42
CA PHE A 113 2.48 -6.51 -4.73
C PHE A 113 1.03 -7.00 -4.75
N ILE A 114 0.64 -7.84 -3.79
CA ILE A 114 -0.74 -8.34 -3.68
C ILE A 114 -1.71 -7.17 -3.42
N SER A 115 -1.32 -6.23 -2.56
CA SER A 115 -2.09 -5.02 -2.23
C SER A 115 -2.39 -4.18 -3.49
N LEU A 116 -1.41 -4.02 -4.37
CA LEU A 116 -1.56 -3.34 -5.67
C LEU A 116 -2.44 -4.13 -6.64
N VAL A 117 -2.20 -5.43 -6.77
CA VAL A 117 -3.00 -6.30 -7.65
C VAL A 117 -4.47 -6.23 -7.26
N LEU A 118 -4.80 -6.31 -5.97
CA LEU A 118 -6.18 -6.22 -5.49
C LEU A 118 -6.83 -4.87 -5.84
N ARG A 119 -6.10 -3.75 -5.66
CA ARG A 119 -6.61 -2.41 -6.01
C ARG A 119 -6.81 -2.24 -7.52
N PHE A 120 -5.87 -2.69 -8.32
CA PHE A 120 -6.01 -2.62 -9.77
C PHE A 120 -7.09 -3.56 -10.30
N LEU A 121 -7.28 -4.74 -9.70
CA LEU A 121 -8.42 -5.62 -9.99
C LEU A 121 -9.76 -4.96 -9.65
N LEU A 122 -9.83 -4.28 -8.50
CA LEU A 122 -11.01 -3.53 -8.09
C LEU A 122 -11.28 -2.38 -9.06
N LEU A 123 -10.26 -1.58 -9.39
CA LEU A 123 -10.36 -0.49 -10.36
C LEU A 123 -10.79 -0.99 -11.74
N ARG A 124 -10.18 -2.08 -12.22
CA ARG A 124 -10.53 -2.74 -13.49
C ARG A 124 -12.00 -3.13 -13.56
N SER A 125 -12.60 -3.54 -12.44
CA SER A 125 -14.02 -3.94 -12.42
C SER A 125 -14.99 -2.82 -12.82
N TYR A 126 -14.54 -1.56 -12.76
CA TYR A 126 -15.30 -0.38 -13.21
C TYR A 126 -15.14 -0.04 -14.69
N PHE A 127 -14.21 -0.67 -15.42
CA PHE A 127 -13.99 -0.45 -16.85
C PHE A 127 -14.53 -1.62 -17.67
N THR A 128 -15.68 -1.42 -18.32
CA THR A 128 -16.42 -2.47 -19.04
C THR A 128 -15.91 -2.80 -20.43
N SER A 129 -15.03 -1.97 -21.03
CA SER A 129 -14.72 -2.06 -22.46
C SER A 129 -13.46 -2.85 -22.84
N TYR A 130 -12.69 -3.38 -21.89
CA TYR A 130 -11.41 -4.02 -22.21
C TYR A 130 -11.50 -5.54 -22.31
N ASN A 131 -10.74 -6.14 -23.22
CA ASN A 131 -10.55 -7.59 -23.29
C ASN A 131 -10.12 -8.11 -21.90
N LYS A 132 -10.88 -9.07 -21.37
CA LYS A 132 -10.73 -9.55 -19.98
C LYS A 132 -9.35 -10.15 -19.72
N ALA A 133 -8.74 -10.83 -20.68
CA ALA A 133 -7.42 -11.45 -20.49
C ALA A 133 -6.31 -10.40 -20.52
N VAL A 134 -6.30 -9.53 -21.55
CA VAL A 134 -5.31 -8.45 -21.71
C VAL A 134 -5.35 -7.50 -20.51
N SER A 135 -6.55 -7.17 -20.03
CA SER A 135 -6.72 -6.33 -18.84
C SER A 135 -6.26 -6.98 -17.54
N LEU A 136 -6.23 -8.31 -17.43
CA LEU A 136 -5.69 -8.99 -16.25
C LEU A 136 -4.17 -8.98 -16.26
N ILE A 137 -3.54 -9.28 -17.41
CA ILE A 137 -2.09 -9.18 -17.57
C ILE A 137 -1.62 -7.76 -17.28
N ALA A 138 -2.34 -6.75 -17.78
CA ALA A 138 -2.03 -5.35 -17.51
C ALA A 138 -2.03 -5.01 -16.01
N VAL A 139 -2.90 -5.63 -15.19
CA VAL A 139 -2.89 -5.45 -13.73
C VAL A 139 -1.59 -5.95 -13.12
N PHE A 140 -1.16 -7.17 -13.47
CA PHE A 140 0.09 -7.73 -12.94
C PHE A 140 1.32 -6.97 -13.42
N VAL A 141 1.34 -6.57 -14.69
CA VAL A 141 2.42 -5.74 -15.25
C VAL A 141 2.49 -4.40 -14.53
N ALA A 142 1.35 -3.72 -14.34
CA ALA A 142 1.30 -2.44 -13.63
C ALA A 142 1.79 -2.58 -12.18
N ALA A 143 1.32 -3.60 -11.45
CA ALA A 143 1.78 -3.86 -10.08
C ALA A 143 3.29 -4.12 -10.04
N SER A 144 3.81 -4.94 -10.95
CA SER A 144 5.25 -5.23 -11.05
C SER A 144 6.06 -3.98 -11.34
N LEU A 145 5.59 -3.11 -12.23
CA LEU A 145 6.25 -1.84 -12.53
C LEU A 145 6.30 -0.92 -11.31
N PHE A 146 5.22 -0.77 -10.54
CA PHE A 146 5.23 0.05 -9.33
C PHE A 146 6.16 -0.51 -8.25
N ILE A 147 6.18 -1.83 -8.05
CA ILE A 147 7.12 -2.47 -7.13
C ILE A 147 8.57 -2.28 -7.61
N TYR A 148 8.84 -2.43 -8.91
CA TYR A 148 10.16 -2.18 -9.49
C TYR A 148 10.59 -0.72 -9.28
N LEU A 149 9.71 0.24 -9.58
CA LEU A 149 9.96 1.66 -9.32
C LEU A 149 10.25 1.91 -7.84
N LYS A 150 9.51 1.26 -6.94
CA LYS A 150 9.75 1.37 -5.49
C LYS A 150 11.10 0.81 -5.08
N ILE A 151 11.52 -0.35 -5.60
CA ILE A 151 12.81 -0.97 -5.27
C ILE A 151 13.98 -0.14 -5.80
N TYR A 152 13.92 0.36 -7.03
CA TYR A 152 15.10 0.90 -7.72
C TYR A 152 15.16 2.42 -7.83
N ILE A 153 14.02 3.13 -7.74
CA ILE A 153 13.96 4.60 -7.86
C ILE A 153 13.58 5.23 -6.53
N PHE A 154 12.57 4.68 -5.86
CA PHE A 154 12.08 5.17 -4.57
C PHE A 154 12.53 4.28 -3.41
N SER A 155 13.77 3.81 -3.50
CA SER A 155 14.39 2.89 -2.54
C SER A 155 14.49 3.49 -1.14
N GLU A 156 14.46 4.81 -1.02
CA GLU A 156 14.44 5.54 0.25
C GLU A 156 13.25 6.51 0.27
N PRO A 157 12.67 6.81 1.44
CA PRO A 157 11.58 7.76 1.52
C PRO A 157 12.09 9.21 1.43
N ILE A 158 11.20 10.10 0.98
CA ILE A 158 11.55 11.46 0.55
C ILE A 158 12.17 12.32 1.66
N TYR A 159 11.88 12.03 2.93
CA TYR A 159 12.40 12.79 4.07
C TYR A 159 13.88 12.53 4.40
N TYR A 160 14.54 11.57 3.73
CA TYR A 160 16.00 11.42 3.80
C TYR A 160 16.74 12.32 2.80
N LEU A 161 16.10 12.74 1.70
CA LEU A 161 16.74 13.59 0.67
C LEU A 161 16.98 15.03 1.13
N SER A 162 16.40 15.44 2.26
CA SER A 162 16.51 16.80 2.82
C SER A 162 17.52 16.92 3.97
N SER A 163 18.31 15.89 4.25
CA SER A 163 19.39 15.90 5.26
C SER A 163 20.75 15.72 4.60
#